data_AF-A0A946Y3Z7-F1
#
_entry.id   AF-A0A946Y3Z7-F1
#
_cell.length_a   1.000
_cell.length_b   1.000
_cell.length_c   1.000
_cell.angle_alpha   90.00
_cell.angle_beta   90.00
_cell.angle_gamma   90.00
#
_symmetry.space_group_name_H-M   'P 1'
#
loop_
_entity.id
_entity.type
_entity.pdbx_description
1 polymer ?
#
loop_
_entity_poly.entity_id
_entity_poly.type
_entity_poly.pdbx_seq_one_letter_code
_entity_poly.pdbx_strand_id
1 'polypeptide(L)'
;MQSSDALISSPLGVLAVLVFVAAFFFLIEQTSRAKLFQYIPPLLFIYATPVFLNNFGVIPSDSPIYSGLSQVALPVFIVLMLIKVNVPAVVRVMGKGVLVMLMGTAGVVVGGAVAYLI
;
A
#
# COMPACT_ATOMS: atom_id res chain seq x y z
N MET A 1 -22.30 -8.31 2.37
CA MET A 1 -23.51 -7.82 3.09
C MET A 1 -23.22 -7.76 4.57
N GLN A 2 -22.69 -6.64 5.02
CA GLN A 2 -22.80 -6.18 6.41
C GLN A 2 -22.79 -4.66 6.31
N SER A 3 -23.99 -4.08 6.20
CA SER A 3 -24.21 -2.65 6.35
C SER A 3 -24.08 -2.34 7.84
N SER A 4 -22.88 -2.51 8.38
CA SER A 4 -22.54 -1.91 9.66
C SER A 4 -22.48 -0.42 9.40
N ASP A 5 -23.37 0.36 10.01
CA ASP A 5 -23.32 1.82 10.02
C ASP A 5 -21.96 2.23 10.57
N ALA A 6 -21.00 2.38 9.67
CA ALA A 6 -19.66 2.75 10.04
C ALA A 6 -19.73 4.15 10.63
N LEU A 7 -19.09 4.32 11.80
CA LEU A 7 -19.13 5.58 12.56
C LEU A 7 -18.79 6.79 11.69
N ILE A 8 -17.88 6.61 10.73
CA ILE A 8 -17.48 7.62 9.75
C ILE A 8 -17.79 7.11 8.34
N SER A 9 -19.01 7.37 7.87
CA SER A 9 -19.47 6.96 6.54
C SER A 9 -19.35 8.06 5.47
N SER A 10 -19.03 9.30 5.86
CA SER A 10 -18.89 10.39 4.90
C SER A 10 -17.62 10.23 4.05
N PRO A 11 -17.65 10.45 2.73
CA PRO A 11 -16.47 10.35 1.86
C PRO A 11 -15.28 11.17 2.40
N LEU A 12 -15.52 12.43 2.74
CA LEU A 12 -14.49 13.31 3.31
C LEU A 12 -13.97 12.82 4.66
N GLY A 13 -14.83 12.22 5.49
CA GLY A 13 -14.44 11.63 6.77
C GLY A 13 -13.49 10.45 6.59
N VAL A 14 -13.81 9.53 5.67
CA VAL A 14 -12.93 8.40 5.31
C VAL A 14 -11.57 8.92 4.84
N LEU A 15 -11.56 9.91 3.94
CA LEU A 15 -10.32 10.51 3.45
C LEU A 15 -9.50 11.15 4.59
N ALA A 16 -10.17 11.90 5.48
CA ALA A 16 -9.51 12.54 6.61
C ALA A 16 -8.84 11.52 7.53
N VAL A 17 -9.49 10.39 7.80
CA VAL A 17 -8.88 9.33 8.63
C VAL A 17 -7.69 8.69 7.92
N LEU A 18 -7.79 8.39 6.61
CA LEU A 18 -6.67 7.83 5.85
C LEU A 18 -5.45 8.76 5.83
N VAL A 19 -5.68 10.06 5.59
CA VAL A 19 -4.62 11.08 5.60
C VAL A 19 -4.04 11.25 7.00
N PHE A 20 -4.88 11.27 8.03
CA PHE A 20 -4.45 11.35 9.42
C PHE A 20 -3.55 10.17 9.80
N VAL A 21 -3.95 8.94 9.50
CA VAL A 21 -3.16 7.73 9.77
C VAL A 21 -1.80 7.80 9.06
N ALA A 22 -1.79 8.17 7.77
CA ALA A 22 -0.55 8.32 7.02
C ALA A 22 0.38 9.38 7.63
N ALA A 23 -0.15 10.56 7.92
CA ALA A 23 0.60 11.67 8.52
C ALA A 23 1.14 11.32 9.92
N PHE A 24 0.32 10.66 10.75
CA PHE A 24 0.68 10.27 12.11
C PHE A 24 1.88 9.30 12.13
N PHE A 25 1.85 8.25 11.32
CA PHE A 25 2.94 7.27 11.29
C PHE A 25 4.22 7.83 10.67
N PHE A 26 4.13 8.65 9.62
CA PHE A 26 5.32 9.32 9.06
C PHE A 26 5.91 10.34 10.04
N LEU A 27 5.08 11.09 10.76
CA LEU A 27 5.56 12.03 11.77
C LEU A 27 6.28 11.29 12.92
N ILE A 28 5.71 10.18 13.39
CA ILE A 28 6.34 9.37 14.44
C ILE A 28 7.66 8.78 13.97
N GLU A 29 7.72 8.25 12.75
CA GLU A 29 8.97 7.76 12.18
C GLU A 29 10.04 8.86 12.16
N GLN A 30 9.68 10.04 11.67
CA GLN A 30 10.60 11.17 11.51
C GLN A 30 11.11 11.72 12.86
N THR A 31 10.21 11.83 13.85
CA THR A 31 10.54 12.37 15.18
C THR A 31 11.23 11.35 16.07
N SER A 32 10.74 10.12 16.12
CA SER A 32 11.19 9.13 17.11
C SER A 32 12.53 8.51 16.72
N ARG A 33 12.89 8.47 15.42
CA ARG A 33 14.06 7.73 14.89
C ARG A 33 14.25 6.37 15.55
N ALA A 34 13.16 5.73 15.97
CA ALA A 34 13.21 4.52 16.75
C ALA A 34 13.76 3.40 15.87
N LYS A 35 14.65 2.57 16.44
CA LYS A 35 15.23 1.42 15.72
C LYS A 35 14.15 0.48 15.16
N LEU A 36 12.96 0.46 15.76
CA LEU A 36 11.82 -0.32 15.28
C LEU A 36 11.44 0.04 13.83
N PHE A 37 11.42 1.32 13.46
CA PHE A 37 11.07 1.75 12.10
C PHE A 37 12.18 1.46 11.07
N GLN A 38 13.38 1.10 11.52
CA GLN A 38 14.46 0.63 10.63
C GLN A 38 14.25 -0.83 10.22
N TYR A 39 13.62 -1.64 11.08
CA TYR A 39 13.28 -3.04 10.78
C TYR A 39 11.91 -3.17 10.12
N ILE A 40 10.92 -2.41 10.58
CA ILE A 40 9.55 -2.44 10.08
C ILE A 40 9.21 -1.07 9.49
N PRO A 41 9.12 -0.95 8.16
CA PRO A 41 8.80 0.32 7.52
C PRO A 41 7.46 0.88 8.02
N PRO A 42 7.32 2.21 8.16
CA PRO A 42 6.07 2.86 8.58
C PRO A 42 4.88 2.51 7.65
N LEU A 43 5.16 2.26 6.37
CA LEU A 43 4.17 1.89 5.36
C LEU A 43 3.32 0.68 5.77
N LEU A 44 3.92 -0.28 6.48
CA LEU A 44 3.20 -1.46 6.96
C LEU A 44 2.13 -1.06 7.99
N PHE A 45 2.45 -0.14 8.89
CA PHE A 45 1.48 0.38 9.87
C PHE A 45 0.40 1.25 9.22
N ILE A 46 0.77 2.05 8.21
CA ILE A 46 -0.17 2.87 7.43
C ILE A 46 -1.18 1.98 6.70
N TYR A 47 -0.77 0.80 6.25
CA TYR A 47 -1.68 -0.17 5.63
C TYR A 47 -2.50 -0.97 6.65
N ALA A 48 -1.88 -1.42 7.74
CA ALA A 48 -2.55 -2.26 8.73
C ALA A 48 -3.63 -1.49 9.52
N THR A 49 -3.38 -0.21 9.84
CA THR A 49 -4.28 0.57 10.70
C THR A 49 -5.67 0.75 10.09
N PRO A 50 -5.85 1.17 8.83
CA PRO A 50 -7.17 1.27 8.19
C PRO A 50 -7.89 -0.08 8.10
N VAL A 51 -7.15 -1.19 7.95
CA VAL A 51 -7.72 -2.55 7.95
C VAL A 51 -8.31 -2.85 9.32
N PHE A 52 -7.59 -2.58 10.42
CA PHE A 52 -8.15 -2.74 11.76
C PHE A 52 -9.36 -1.83 12.00
N LEU A 53 -9.26 -0.55 11.64
CA LEU A 53 -10.36 0.40 11.78
C LEU A 53 -11.61 -0.05 11.01
N ASN A 54 -11.43 -0.66 9.84
CA ASN A 54 -12.53 -1.24 9.09
C ASN A 54 -13.17 -2.44 9.81
N ASN A 55 -12.36 -3.38 10.32
CA ASN A 55 -12.85 -4.54 11.06
C ASN A 55 -13.58 -4.16 12.36
N PHE A 56 -13.19 -3.06 13.02
CA PHE A 56 -13.89 -2.51 14.18
C PHE A 56 -15.12 -1.64 13.82
N GLY A 57 -15.45 -1.48 12.54
CA GLY A 57 -16.62 -0.70 12.09
C GLY A 57 -16.43 0.82 12.17
N VAL A 58 -15.20 1.33 12.26
CA VAL A 58 -14.91 2.78 12.31
C VAL A 58 -15.05 3.42 10.93
N ILE A 59 -14.52 2.74 9.91
CA ILE A 59 -14.51 3.19 8.51
C ILE A 59 -15.18 2.11 7.66
N PRO A 60 -16.03 2.46 6.68
CA PRO A 60 -16.67 1.47 5.81
C PRO A 60 -15.65 0.82 4.88
N SER A 61 -15.92 -0.43 4.48
CA SER A 61 -15.10 -1.16 3.50
C SER A 61 -15.29 -0.62 2.08
N ASP A 62 -16.42 0.06 1.84
CA ASP A 62 -16.78 0.63 0.56
C ASP A 62 -17.04 2.13 0.71
N SER A 63 -16.39 2.92 -0.13
CA SER A 63 -16.49 4.38 -0.13
C SER A 63 -16.10 4.90 -1.51
N PRO A 64 -16.82 5.90 -2.07
CA PRO A 64 -16.45 6.53 -3.33
C PRO A 64 -15.03 7.09 -3.37
N ILE A 65 -14.46 7.42 -2.20
CA ILE A 65 -13.07 7.89 -2.10
C ILE A 65 -12.07 6.83 -2.53
N TYR A 66 -12.28 5.55 -2.19
CA TYR A 66 -11.34 4.50 -2.58
C TYR A 66 -11.24 4.38 -4.11
N SER A 67 -12.39 4.45 -4.78
CA SER A 67 -12.46 4.48 -6.25
C SER A 67 -11.78 5.73 -6.82
N GLY A 68 -12.04 6.91 -6.26
CA GLY A 68 -11.40 8.16 -6.71
C GLY A 68 -9.88 8.15 -6.54
N LEU A 69 -9.37 7.64 -5.42
CA LEU A 69 -7.95 7.49 -5.18
C LEU A 69 -7.33 6.49 -6.16
N SER A 70 -7.95 5.33 -6.38
CA SER A 70 -7.41 4.31 -7.27
C SER A 70 -7.45 4.69 -8.75
N GLN A 71 -8.51 5.38 -9.19
CA GLN A 71 -8.72 5.68 -10.61
C GLN A 71 -8.05 6.98 -11.04
N VAL A 72 -7.83 7.92 -10.13
CA VAL A 72 -7.28 9.25 -10.46
C VAL A 72 -5.97 9.50 -9.73
N ALA A 73 -5.95 9.43 -8.40
CA ALA A 73 -4.76 9.82 -7.64
C ALA A 73 -3.58 8.86 -7.91
N LEU A 74 -3.80 7.55 -7.86
CA LEU A 74 -2.74 6.56 -8.10
C LEU A 74 -2.12 6.69 -9.50
N PRO A 75 -2.88 6.74 -10.61
CA PRO A 75 -2.31 6.97 -11.94
C PRO A 75 -1.54 8.28 -12.03
N VAL A 76 -2.05 9.37 -11.46
CA VAL A 76 -1.35 10.67 -11.44
C VAL A 76 -0.02 10.55 -10.70
N PHE A 77 0.02 9.92 -9.53
CA PHE A 77 1.28 9.70 -8.80
C PHE A 77 2.27 8.84 -9.58
N ILE A 78 1.82 7.79 -10.25
CA ILE A 78 2.69 6.94 -11.09
C ILE A 78 3.27 7.76 -12.24
N VAL A 79 2.46 8.55 -12.95
CA VAL A 79 2.94 9.43 -14.04
C VAL A 79 3.96 10.43 -13.50
N LEU A 80 3.69 11.08 -12.37
CA LEU A 80 4.61 12.02 -11.73
C LEU A 80 5.93 11.35 -11.33
N MET A 81 5.89 10.11 -10.85
CA MET A 81 7.09 9.33 -10.54
C MET A 81 7.88 8.97 -11.81
N LEU A 82 7.19 8.60 -12.90
CA LEU A 82 7.81 8.25 -14.18
C LEU A 82 8.47 9.45 -14.87
N ILE A 83 7.95 10.67 -14.70
CA ILE A 83 8.58 11.89 -15.24
C ILE A 83 10.01 12.08 -14.69
N LYS A 84 10.28 11.64 -13.45
CA LYS A 84 11.62 11.72 -12.83
C LYS A 84 12.53 10.55 -13.17
N VAL A 85 12.03 9.52 -13.87
CA VAL A 85 12.79 8.31 -14.15
C VAL A 85 13.75 8.50 -15.33
N ASN A 86 14.98 8.01 -15.17
CA ASN A 86 15.96 7.92 -16.26
C ASN A 86 15.65 6.71 -17.16
N VAL A 87 14.92 6.95 -18.25
CA VAL A 87 14.48 5.90 -19.19
C VAL A 87 15.66 5.07 -19.74
N PRO A 88 16.77 5.67 -20.24
CA PRO A 88 17.91 4.89 -20.74
C PRO A 88 18.53 3.95 -19.70
N ALA A 89 18.67 4.39 -18.46
CA ALA A 89 19.21 3.56 -17.38
C ALA A 89 18.27 2.39 -17.06
N VAL A 90 16.96 2.63 -17.02
CA VAL A 90 15.96 1.58 -16.77
C VAL A 90 15.98 0.51 -17.85
N VAL A 91 15.99 0.90 -19.13
CA VAL A 91 16.01 -0.06 -20.26
C VAL A 91 17.26 -0.95 -20.21
N ARG A 92 18.42 -0.41 -19.82
CA ARG A 92 19.66 -1.18 -19.67
C ARG A 92 19.58 -2.25 -18.58
N VAL A 93 18.87 -1.97 -17.50
CA VAL A 93 18.72 -2.90 -16.36
C VAL A 93 17.56 -3.87 -16.58
N MET A 94 16.57 -3.51 -17.40
CA MET A 94 15.36 -4.28 -17.65
C MET A 94 15.64 -5.71 -18.09
N GLY A 95 16.60 -5.94 -19.02
CA GLY A 95 16.89 -7.29 -19.53
C GLY A 95 17.24 -8.29 -18.43
N LYS A 96 18.17 -7.93 -17.53
CA LYS A 96 18.52 -8.77 -16.37
C LYS A 96 17.37 -8.81 -15.36
N GLY A 97 16.67 -7.69 -15.17
CA GLY A 97 15.53 -7.59 -14.25
C GLY A 97 14.38 -8.54 -14.60
N VAL A 98 14.08 -8.73 -15.89
CA VAL A 98 13.04 -9.66 -16.35
C VAL A 98 13.38 -11.11 -15.95
N LEU A 99 14.63 -11.54 -16.14
CA LEU A 99 15.04 -12.89 -15.73
C LEU A 99 14.92 -13.08 -14.22
N VAL A 100 15.33 -12.09 -13.42
CA VAL A 100 15.20 -12.12 -11.95
C VAL A 100 13.73 -12.18 -11.54
N MET A 101 12.86 -11.41 -12.19
CA MET A 101 11.41 -11.43 -11.95
C MET A 101 10.81 -12.79 -12.31
N LEU A 102 11.16 -13.38 -13.46
CA LEU A 102 10.66 -14.69 -13.87
C LEU A 102 11.11 -15.80 -12.91
N MET A 103 12.37 -15.80 -12.49
CA MET A 103 12.87 -16.73 -11.48
C MET A 103 12.15 -16.56 -10.14
N GLY A 104 11.93 -15.32 -9.70
CA GLY A 104 11.16 -15.02 -8.49
C GLY A 104 9.73 -15.55 -8.58
N THR A 105 9.02 -15.26 -9.67
CA THR A 105 7.65 -15.74 -9.90
C THR A 105 7.59 -17.27 -9.95
N ALA A 106 8.48 -17.93 -10.71
CA ALA A 106 8.55 -19.38 -10.76
C ALA A 106 8.84 -19.99 -9.37
N GLY A 107 9.76 -19.38 -8.61
CA GLY A 107 10.08 -19.77 -7.25
C GLY A 107 8.88 -19.67 -6.31
N VAL A 108 8.10 -18.59 -6.37
CA VAL A 108 6.88 -18.43 -5.55
C VAL A 108 5.81 -19.45 -5.93
N VAL A 109 5.59 -19.69 -7.22
CA VAL A 109 4.58 -20.67 -7.69
C VAL A 109 4.96 -22.09 -7.26
N VAL A 110 6.21 -22.51 -7.50
CA VAL A 110 6.70 -23.83 -7.11
C VAL A 110 6.74 -23.96 -5.59
N GLY A 111 7.23 -22.94 -4.89
CA GLY A 111 7.31 -22.93 -3.43
C GLY A 111 5.93 -23.06 -2.78
N GLY A 112 4.92 -22.33 -3.27
CA GLY A 112 3.55 -22.45 -2.81
C GLY A 112 2.95 -23.85 -3.07
N ALA A 113 3.18 -24.42 -4.25
CA ALA A 113 2.72 -25.77 -4.57
C ALA A 113 3.38 -26.84 -3.69
N VAL A 114 4.70 -26.75 -3.49
CA VAL A 114 5.45 -27.69 -2.64
C VAL A 114 5.04 -27.57 -1.17
N ALA A 115 4.88 -26.34 -0.65
CA ALA A 115 4.41 -26.11 0.72
C ALA A 115 2.99 -26.61 0.98
N TYR A 116 2.18 -26.79 -0.07
CA TYR A 116 0.85 -27.41 0.04
C TYR A 116 0.91 -28.95 0.00
N LEU A 117 1.91 -29.53 -0.67
CA LEU A 117 2.08 -30.97 -0.80
C LEU A 117 2.76 -31.61 0.42
N ILE A 118 3.53 -30.83 1.17
CA ILE A 118 4.18 -31.22 2.44
C ILE A 118 3.23 -30.88 3.59
#